data_AF-A0A7X6T6Y1-F1
#
_entry.id   AF-A0A7X6T6Y1-F1
#
_cell.length_a   1.000
_cell.length_b   1.000
_cell.length_c   1.000
_cell.angle_alpha   90.00
_cell.angle_beta   90.00
_cell.angle_gamma   90.00
#
_symmetry.space_group_name_H-M   'P 1'
#
loop_
_entity.id
_entity.type
_entity.pdbx_description
1 polymer ?
#
loop_
_entity_poly.entity_id
_entity_poly.type
_entity_poly.pdbx_seq_one_letter_code
_entity_poly.pdbx_strand_id
1 'polypeptide(L)'
;KIITGYDNLTYGICYGSKSDPTVSDLTVKPANVDLDNKFNVELTDIPFGTVYYRAFLMIGSSAYYGETKSFRRDMKVGNPVDLGLSVKWASMNVGADVPTDKGCYFAWGETVELEGSSWSSYRYASGDMYSLTKYNTKSTYGTVDGKTVLENIDDAAYSWWGNNWRTPTVDEFRELYNNCDWVWTTQDGMNGYLVKSRVNENSIFLPAAGFYGRNGIIHINELGYYWSSDSYNNNTTSAYMCVFYSMTCVPDDYTSRIQCLPVRPVSDK
;
A
#
# COMPACT_ATOMS: atom_id res chain seq x y z
N LYS A 1 -9.36 30.65 -25.08
CA LYS A 1 -10.14 31.34 -24.03
C LYS A 1 -11.51 30.67 -23.95
N ILE A 2 -11.85 30.01 -22.83
CA ILE A 2 -13.20 29.42 -22.64
C ILE A 2 -14.11 30.61 -22.35
N ILE A 3 -14.79 31.11 -23.39
CA ILE A 3 -15.76 32.19 -23.27
C ILE A 3 -17.13 31.54 -23.32
N THR A 4 -17.72 31.30 -22.16
CA THR A 4 -19.08 30.81 -22.04
C THR A 4 -19.81 31.77 -21.11
N GLY A 5 -21.01 32.22 -21.48
CA GLY A 5 -21.88 33.03 -20.61
C GLY A 5 -22.47 32.23 -19.44
N TYR A 6 -21.70 31.31 -18.87
CA TYR A 6 -22.08 30.40 -17.79
C TYR A 6 -21.10 30.59 -16.64
N ASP A 7 -21.60 30.97 -15.47
CA ASP A 7 -20.78 31.35 -14.31
C ASP A 7 -20.24 30.16 -13.49
N ASN A 8 -20.54 28.92 -13.89
CA ASN A 8 -20.15 27.70 -13.15
C ASN A 8 -19.69 26.59 -14.11
N LEU A 9 -18.42 26.66 -14.52
CA LEU A 9 -17.75 25.58 -15.26
C LEU A 9 -16.81 24.81 -14.35
N THR A 10 -16.84 23.49 -14.44
CA THR A 10 -15.79 22.63 -13.87
C THR A 10 -15.28 21.70 -14.95
N TYR A 11 -13.98 21.55 -15.11
CA TYR A 11 -13.39 20.69 -16.13
C TYR A 11 -12.13 20.03 -15.61
N GLY A 12 -11.71 18.97 -16.29
CA GLY A 12 -10.57 18.17 -15.89
C GLY A 12 -10.51 16.85 -16.63
N ILE A 13 -9.82 15.89 -16.04
CA ILE A 13 -9.77 14.51 -16.50
C ILE A 13 -10.47 13.62 -15.48
N CYS A 14 -11.35 12.73 -15.94
CA CYS A 14 -11.84 11.60 -15.15
C CYS A 14 -11.16 10.32 -15.61
N TYR A 15 -10.79 9.44 -14.68
CA TYR A 15 -9.98 8.27 -14.96
C TYR A 15 -10.28 7.09 -14.01
N GLY A 16 -9.88 5.89 -14.41
CA GLY A 16 -10.04 4.67 -13.62
C GLY A 16 -9.92 3.40 -14.46
N SER A 17 -10.25 2.25 -13.86
CA SER A 17 -10.15 0.95 -14.54
C SER A 17 -11.34 0.61 -15.45
N LYS A 18 -12.42 1.41 -15.41
CA LYS A 18 -13.61 1.25 -16.27
C LYS A 18 -13.36 1.88 -17.64
N SER A 19 -13.85 1.27 -18.72
CA SER A 19 -13.63 1.78 -20.09
C SER A 19 -14.37 3.08 -20.42
N ASP A 20 -15.22 3.58 -19.54
CA ASP A 20 -16.07 4.76 -19.70
C ASP A 20 -16.09 5.64 -18.43
N PRO A 21 -14.94 6.13 -17.95
CA PRO A 21 -14.87 6.87 -16.70
C PRO A 21 -15.72 8.14 -16.74
N THR A 22 -16.32 8.46 -15.60
CA THR A 22 -17.25 9.57 -15.39
C THR A 22 -16.76 10.50 -14.29
N VAL A 23 -17.42 11.64 -14.10
CA VAL A 23 -17.12 12.56 -12.98
C VAL A 23 -17.41 11.98 -11.59
N SER A 24 -18.02 10.79 -11.52
CA SER A 24 -18.22 10.04 -10.28
C SER A 24 -17.05 9.11 -9.94
N ASP A 25 -16.10 8.93 -10.86
CA ASP A 25 -14.86 8.17 -10.65
C ASP A 25 -13.73 9.14 -10.20
N LEU A 26 -12.46 8.74 -10.29
CA LEU A 26 -11.34 9.63 -9.95
C LEU A 26 -11.30 10.81 -10.91
N THR A 27 -11.12 12.02 -10.37
CA THR A 27 -11.02 13.24 -11.17
C THR A 27 -9.84 14.09 -10.75
N VAL A 28 -9.18 14.71 -11.73
CA VAL A 28 -8.18 15.75 -11.51
C VAL A 28 -8.56 17.01 -12.26
N LYS A 29 -8.45 18.16 -11.59
CA LYS A 29 -8.68 19.48 -12.18
C LYS A 29 -7.35 20.16 -12.44
N PRO A 30 -7.18 20.83 -13.58
CA PRO A 30 -5.96 21.59 -13.84
C PRO A 30 -5.87 22.82 -12.92
N ALA A 31 -4.66 23.14 -12.49
CA ALA A 31 -4.40 24.37 -11.73
C ALA A 31 -4.58 25.63 -12.60
N ASN A 32 -4.23 25.55 -13.89
CA ASN A 32 -4.36 26.62 -14.86
C ASN A 32 -4.73 26.07 -16.24
N VAL A 33 -5.37 26.91 -17.04
CA VAL A 33 -5.65 26.68 -18.46
C VAL A 33 -4.99 27.79 -19.26
N ASP A 34 -4.33 27.44 -20.35
CA ASP A 34 -3.68 28.42 -21.21
C ASP A 34 -4.68 29.23 -22.06
N LEU A 35 -4.16 30.21 -22.79
CA LEU A 35 -4.97 31.07 -23.66
C LEU A 35 -5.66 30.31 -24.80
N ASP A 36 -5.20 29.10 -25.12
CA ASP A 36 -5.72 28.21 -26.17
C ASP A 36 -6.65 27.11 -25.60
N ASN A 37 -7.03 27.19 -24.33
CA ASN A 37 -7.86 26.21 -23.62
C ASN A 37 -7.20 24.84 -23.44
N LYS A 38 -5.87 24.76 -23.47
CA LYS A 38 -5.13 23.55 -23.14
C LYS A 38 -4.69 23.59 -21.69
N PHE A 39 -4.52 22.41 -21.12
CA PHE A 39 -4.05 22.25 -19.76
C PHE A 39 -3.24 20.97 -19.64
N ASN A 40 -2.40 20.91 -18.62
CA ASN A 40 -1.71 19.71 -18.20
C ASN A 40 -2.16 19.38 -16.77
N VAL A 41 -2.29 18.08 -16.48
CA VAL A 41 -2.61 17.56 -15.16
C VAL A 41 -1.69 16.39 -14.86
N GLU A 42 -1.37 16.23 -13.57
CA GLU A 42 -0.70 15.04 -13.05
C GLU A 42 -1.78 14.12 -12.48
N LEU A 43 -1.81 12.87 -12.92
CA LEU A 43 -2.69 11.86 -12.35
C LEU A 43 -2.02 11.26 -11.11
N THR A 44 -2.69 11.30 -9.97
CA THR A 44 -2.28 10.58 -8.76
C THR A 44 -3.15 9.33 -8.58
N ASP A 45 -2.70 8.39 -7.75
CA ASP A 45 -3.51 7.23 -7.33
C ASP A 45 -4.02 6.38 -8.51
N ILE A 46 -3.15 6.20 -9.51
CA ILE A 46 -3.48 5.52 -10.76
C ILE A 46 -3.64 4.00 -10.49
N PRO A 47 -4.76 3.34 -10.82
CA PRO A 47 -4.87 1.90 -10.59
C PRO A 47 -3.90 1.09 -11.48
N PHE A 48 -3.47 -0.07 -11.01
CA PHE A 48 -2.71 -1.02 -11.85
C PHE A 48 -3.59 -1.62 -12.96
N GLY A 49 -2.96 -2.00 -14.07
CA GLY A 49 -3.62 -2.58 -15.24
C GLY A 49 -3.97 -1.53 -16.30
N THR A 50 -5.04 -1.76 -17.05
CA THR A 50 -5.50 -0.81 -18.06
C THR A 50 -6.25 0.33 -17.39
N VAL A 51 -5.73 1.54 -17.56
CA VAL A 51 -6.31 2.78 -17.06
C VAL A 51 -6.94 3.52 -18.23
N TYR A 52 -8.21 3.85 -18.10
CA TYR A 52 -8.92 4.68 -19.05
C TYR A 52 -9.06 6.08 -18.48
N TYR A 53 -9.00 7.08 -19.36
CA TYR A 53 -9.15 8.48 -18.98
C TYR A 53 -9.82 9.27 -20.10
N ARG A 54 -10.56 10.31 -19.72
CA ARG A 54 -11.12 11.27 -20.68
C ARG A 54 -11.31 12.64 -20.06
N ALA A 55 -11.28 13.67 -20.91
CA ALA A 55 -11.62 15.01 -20.48
C ALA A 55 -13.11 15.11 -20.14
N PHE A 56 -13.46 15.89 -19.12
CA PHE A 56 -14.84 16.24 -18.80
C PHE A 56 -15.02 17.76 -18.70
N LEU A 57 -16.25 18.21 -18.95
CA LEU A 57 -16.73 19.57 -18.73
C LEU A 57 -18.11 19.48 -18.07
N MET A 58 -18.26 20.10 -16.91
CA MET A 58 -19.52 20.33 -16.23
C MET A 58 -20.03 21.72 -16.56
N ILE A 59 -21.27 21.81 -17.03
CA ILE A 59 -22.02 23.06 -17.17
C ILE A 59 -23.25 22.94 -16.29
N GLY A 60 -23.27 23.64 -15.16
CA GLY A 60 -24.25 23.38 -14.11
C GLY A 60 -24.12 21.94 -13.59
N SER A 61 -25.21 21.16 -13.66
CA SER A 61 -25.24 19.74 -13.27
C SER A 61 -25.01 18.77 -14.42
N SER A 62 -24.85 19.27 -15.66
CA SER A 62 -24.71 18.43 -16.85
C SER A 62 -23.24 18.15 -17.15
N ALA A 63 -22.91 16.86 -17.32
CA ALA A 63 -21.57 16.41 -17.65
C ALA A 63 -21.42 16.16 -19.16
N TYR A 64 -20.38 16.72 -19.75
CA TYR A 64 -19.93 16.50 -21.12
C TYR A 64 -18.55 15.86 -21.09
N TYR A 65 -18.27 14.98 -22.04
CA TYR A 65 -17.05 14.19 -22.03
C TYR A 65 -16.40 14.15 -23.40
N GLY A 66 -15.07 14.16 -23.41
CA GLY A 66 -14.26 13.96 -24.60
C GLY A 66 -14.09 12.48 -24.96
N GLU A 67 -13.20 12.25 -25.93
CA GLU A 67 -12.75 10.92 -26.32
C GLU A 67 -12.12 10.17 -25.13
N THR A 68 -12.48 8.89 -24.99
CA THR A 68 -11.81 8.01 -24.03
C THR A 68 -10.50 7.50 -24.61
N LYS A 69 -9.42 7.70 -23.85
CA LYS A 69 -8.09 7.16 -24.12
C LYS A 69 -7.72 6.17 -23.02
N SER A 70 -6.67 5.39 -23.26
CA SER A 70 -6.15 4.46 -22.26
C SER A 70 -4.63 4.37 -22.30
N PHE A 71 -4.08 3.95 -21.18
CA PHE A 71 -2.70 3.49 -21.05
C PHE A 71 -2.68 2.30 -20.09
N ARG A 72 -1.55 1.59 -20.04
CA ARG A 72 -1.35 0.48 -19.11
C ARG A 72 -0.39 0.90 -18.01
N ARG A 73 -0.80 0.77 -16.75
CA ARG A 73 0.09 0.86 -15.59
C ARG A 73 0.50 -0.55 -15.20
N ASP A 74 1.72 -0.94 -15.56
CA ASP A 74 2.28 -2.21 -15.11
C ASP A 74 2.75 -2.10 -13.66
N MET A 75 2.56 -3.18 -12.91
CA MET A 75 3.11 -3.30 -11.58
C MET A 75 4.56 -3.75 -11.68
N LYS A 76 5.46 -3.00 -11.03
CA LYS A 76 6.85 -3.41 -10.91
C LYS A 76 7.03 -4.40 -9.76
N VAL A 77 7.93 -5.34 -9.97
CA VAL A 77 8.40 -6.30 -8.96
C VAL A 77 9.79 -5.87 -8.51
N GLY A 78 10.00 -5.84 -7.20
CA GLY A 78 11.29 -5.44 -6.64
C GLY A 78 12.39 -6.46 -6.95
N ASN A 79 13.63 -6.00 -6.98
CA ASN A 79 14.76 -6.92 -7.10
C ASN A 79 14.95 -7.67 -5.78
N PRO A 80 15.23 -8.99 -5.80
CA PRO A 80 15.60 -9.73 -4.61
C PRO A 80 17.02 -9.36 -4.18
N VAL A 81 17.17 -8.81 -2.98
CA VAL A 81 18.45 -8.39 -2.39
C VAL A 81 18.86 -9.41 -1.33
N ASP A 82 19.93 -10.15 -1.60
CA ASP A 82 20.50 -11.08 -0.62
C ASP A 82 21.36 -10.30 0.39
N LEU A 83 20.81 -10.07 1.59
CA LEU A 83 21.51 -9.43 2.70
C LEU A 83 22.38 -10.41 3.50
N GLY A 84 22.57 -11.66 3.02
CA GLY A 84 23.28 -12.70 3.77
C GLY A 84 22.46 -13.29 4.92
N LEU A 85 21.14 -13.06 4.93
CA LEU A 85 20.18 -13.52 5.94
C LEU A 85 19.51 -14.82 5.51
N SER A 86 18.47 -15.29 6.21
CA SER A 86 17.72 -16.49 5.84
C SER A 86 16.97 -16.36 4.50
N VAL A 87 16.52 -15.15 4.16
CA VAL A 87 15.77 -14.82 2.94
C VAL A 87 16.40 -13.66 2.15
N LYS A 88 15.96 -13.49 0.89
CA LYS A 88 16.24 -12.27 0.12
C LYS A 88 15.12 -11.27 0.35
N TRP A 89 15.49 -10.02 0.61
CA TRP A 89 14.55 -8.93 0.85
C TRP A 89 14.29 -8.16 -0.46
N ALA A 90 13.05 -7.77 -0.70
CA ALA A 90 12.72 -6.94 -1.86
C ALA A 90 13.34 -5.54 -1.77
N SER A 91 13.76 -5.02 -2.92
CA SER A 91 14.26 -3.64 -3.01
C SER A 91 13.19 -2.56 -2.76
N MET A 92 11.89 -2.89 -2.84
CA MET A 92 10.78 -1.94 -2.65
C MET A 92 9.53 -2.60 -2.05
N ASN A 93 8.55 -1.80 -1.64
CA ASN A 93 7.26 -2.28 -1.12
C ASN A 93 6.37 -2.83 -2.26
N VAL A 94 5.38 -3.66 -1.92
CA VAL A 94 4.34 -4.04 -2.88
C VAL A 94 3.66 -2.77 -3.42
N GLY A 95 3.52 -2.67 -4.75
CA GLY A 95 2.89 -1.51 -5.40
C GLY A 95 3.75 -0.25 -5.49
N ALA A 96 5.00 -0.29 -5.04
CA ALA A 96 5.98 0.79 -5.22
C ALA A 96 6.59 0.77 -6.63
N ASP A 97 6.95 1.95 -7.16
CA ASP A 97 7.66 2.09 -8.43
C ASP A 97 9.18 2.20 -8.26
N VAL A 98 9.62 2.69 -7.09
CA VAL A 98 11.02 2.81 -6.65
C VAL A 98 11.16 2.53 -5.13
N PRO A 99 12.37 2.25 -4.60
CA PRO A 99 12.57 1.94 -3.17
C PRO A 99 12.06 2.99 -2.17
N THR A 100 12.02 4.26 -2.57
CA THR A 100 11.58 5.40 -1.75
C THR A 100 10.06 5.62 -1.78
N ASP A 101 9.33 4.93 -2.65
CA ASP A 101 7.88 5.00 -2.68
C ASP A 101 7.25 4.24 -1.51
N LYS A 102 6.11 4.73 -1.05
CA LYS A 102 5.34 4.12 0.04
C LYS A 102 4.81 2.73 -0.33
N GLY A 103 4.49 2.52 -1.61
CA GLY A 103 3.75 1.36 -2.08
C GLY A 103 2.29 1.40 -1.64
N CYS A 104 1.63 0.26 -1.78
CA CYS A 104 0.23 0.06 -1.44
C CYS A 104 0.07 -0.33 0.04
N TYR A 105 -1.14 -0.12 0.57
CA TYR A 105 -1.50 -0.44 1.95
C TYR A 105 -2.53 -1.57 1.99
N PHE A 106 -2.34 -2.52 2.90
CA PHE A 106 -3.18 -3.71 3.02
C PHE A 106 -3.58 -3.91 4.47
N ALA A 107 -4.85 -4.24 4.72
CA ALA A 107 -5.21 -4.84 6.01
C ALA A 107 -4.63 -6.26 6.06
N TRP A 108 -4.37 -6.78 7.26
CA TRP A 108 -3.68 -8.07 7.40
C TRP A 108 -4.51 -9.21 6.79
N GLY A 109 -3.94 -9.98 5.85
CA GLY A 109 -4.68 -11.03 5.12
C GLY A 109 -5.50 -10.53 3.92
N GLU A 110 -5.54 -9.22 3.66
CA GLU A 110 -6.14 -8.68 2.44
C GLU A 110 -5.14 -8.73 1.29
N THR A 111 -5.66 -8.99 0.09
CA THR A 111 -4.90 -9.01 -1.18
C THR A 111 -5.31 -7.89 -2.12
N VAL A 112 -6.11 -6.95 -1.63
CA VAL A 112 -6.56 -5.75 -2.35
C VAL A 112 -6.05 -4.55 -1.57
N GLU A 113 -5.53 -3.55 -2.29
CA GLU A 113 -5.13 -2.29 -1.68
C GLU A 113 -6.35 -1.60 -1.06
N LEU A 114 -6.19 -1.08 0.15
CA LEU A 114 -7.25 -0.44 0.90
C LEU A 114 -6.83 0.94 1.39
N GLU A 115 -7.68 1.92 1.11
CA GLU A 115 -7.69 3.24 1.73
C GLU A 115 -8.38 3.20 3.10
N GLY A 116 -7.86 2.33 3.97
CA GLY A 116 -8.38 2.10 5.30
C GLY A 116 -9.37 0.93 5.36
N SER A 117 -9.55 0.40 6.56
CA SER A 117 -10.46 -0.72 6.82
C SER A 117 -11.10 -0.59 8.20
N SER A 118 -12.21 -1.29 8.37
CA SER A 118 -12.90 -1.47 9.64
C SER A 118 -13.28 -2.94 9.80
N TRP A 119 -13.65 -3.34 11.01
CA TRP A 119 -14.17 -4.70 11.24
C TRP A 119 -15.40 -5.04 10.40
N SER A 120 -16.17 -4.04 9.95
CA SER A 120 -17.34 -4.28 9.10
C SER A 120 -16.99 -4.52 7.63
N SER A 121 -15.84 -4.05 7.15
CA SER A 121 -15.36 -4.23 5.78
C SER A 121 -14.24 -5.27 5.65
N TYR A 122 -13.65 -5.68 6.77
CA TYR A 122 -12.52 -6.60 6.80
C TYR A 122 -12.92 -8.01 6.34
N ARG A 123 -12.21 -8.55 5.34
CA ARG A 123 -12.52 -9.82 4.67
C ARG A 123 -12.66 -11.02 5.60
N TYR A 124 -11.94 -11.03 6.72
CA TYR A 124 -11.97 -12.12 7.69
C TYR A 124 -12.78 -11.82 8.95
N ALA A 125 -13.72 -10.88 8.86
CA ALA A 125 -14.74 -10.62 9.87
C ALA A 125 -16.14 -10.53 9.25
N SER A 126 -17.13 -11.13 9.91
CA SER A 126 -18.54 -10.99 9.53
C SER A 126 -19.14 -9.77 10.24
N GLY A 127 -18.71 -8.58 9.86
CA GLY A 127 -19.30 -7.32 10.35
C GLY A 127 -18.68 -6.75 11.64
N ASP A 128 -18.07 -7.60 12.48
CA ASP A 128 -17.53 -7.19 13.78
C ASP A 128 -16.32 -8.03 14.24
N MET A 129 -15.55 -7.50 15.20
CA MET A 129 -14.30 -8.13 15.67
C MET A 129 -14.48 -9.47 16.37
N TYR A 130 -15.68 -9.77 16.89
CA TYR A 130 -16.03 -11.02 17.57
C TYR A 130 -16.60 -12.09 16.63
N SER A 131 -16.67 -11.80 15.33
CA SER A 131 -17.21 -12.66 14.29
C SER A 131 -16.16 -12.98 13.23
N LEU A 132 -14.93 -13.32 13.63
CA LEU A 132 -13.86 -13.72 12.73
C LEU A 132 -14.19 -15.03 12.01
N THR A 133 -13.84 -15.09 10.73
CA THR A 133 -14.09 -16.24 9.86
C THR A 133 -12.82 -17.01 9.50
N LYS A 134 -11.63 -16.46 9.78
CA LYS A 134 -10.33 -17.06 9.50
C LYS A 134 -9.24 -16.52 10.44
N TYR A 135 -8.16 -17.30 10.61
CA TYR A 135 -7.00 -16.98 11.46
C TYR A 135 -7.38 -16.70 12.92
N ASN A 136 -8.23 -17.57 13.45
CA ASN A 136 -8.80 -17.42 14.78
C ASN A 136 -8.45 -18.63 15.65
N THR A 137 -7.93 -18.32 16.84
CA THR A 137 -7.48 -19.29 17.85
C THR A 137 -8.37 -19.31 19.09
N LYS A 138 -9.37 -18.42 19.18
CA LYS A 138 -10.21 -18.23 20.37
C LYS A 138 -11.69 -18.19 19.98
N SER A 139 -12.49 -19.08 20.58
CA SER A 139 -13.94 -19.19 20.28
C SER A 139 -14.75 -17.93 20.61
N THR A 140 -14.22 -17.05 21.46
CA THR A 140 -14.80 -15.73 21.76
C THR A 140 -14.84 -14.79 20.57
N TYR A 141 -14.05 -15.07 19.52
CA TYR A 141 -13.94 -14.22 18.33
C TYR A 141 -14.47 -14.91 17.06
N GLY A 142 -15.25 -15.98 17.16
CA GLY A 142 -15.85 -16.65 16.01
C GLY A 142 -15.31 -18.07 15.78
N THR A 143 -15.35 -18.52 14.53
CA THR A 143 -14.96 -19.90 14.15
C THR A 143 -13.47 -20.10 14.36
N VAL A 144 -13.07 -21.13 15.09
CA VAL A 144 -11.65 -21.43 15.36
C VAL A 144 -11.12 -22.34 14.25
N ASP A 145 -10.09 -21.87 13.55
CA ASP A 145 -9.35 -22.65 12.54
C ASP A 145 -7.90 -22.93 12.95
N GLY A 146 -7.41 -22.28 14.01
CA GLY A 146 -6.08 -22.46 14.56
C GLY A 146 -4.94 -21.92 13.67
N LYS A 147 -5.25 -21.23 12.57
CA LYS A 147 -4.23 -20.70 11.67
C LYS A 147 -3.63 -19.42 12.24
N THR A 148 -2.31 -19.34 12.25
CA THR A 148 -1.56 -18.20 12.84
C THR A 148 -0.58 -17.53 11.88
N VAL A 149 -0.48 -18.01 10.64
CA VAL A 149 0.41 -17.48 9.60
C VAL A 149 -0.39 -17.35 8.32
N LEU A 150 -0.19 -16.26 7.56
CA LEU A 150 -0.86 -16.06 6.28
C LEU A 150 -0.63 -17.23 5.32
N GLU A 151 -1.72 -17.71 4.72
CA GLU A 151 -1.68 -18.59 3.57
C GLU A 151 -1.46 -17.76 2.30
N ASN A 152 -0.85 -18.36 1.28
CA ASN A 152 -0.53 -17.68 0.01
C ASN A 152 -1.72 -16.94 -0.64
N ILE A 153 -2.95 -17.44 -0.48
CA ILE A 153 -4.17 -16.81 -1.02
C ILE A 153 -4.58 -15.52 -0.28
N ASP A 154 -3.99 -15.26 0.87
CA ASP A 154 -4.24 -14.11 1.74
C ASP A 154 -3.00 -13.23 1.90
N ASP A 155 -1.93 -13.54 1.19
CA ASP A 155 -0.69 -12.78 1.23
C ASP A 155 -0.66 -11.80 0.05
N ALA A 156 -0.67 -10.51 0.35
CA ALA A 156 -0.62 -9.45 -0.66
C ALA A 156 0.62 -9.56 -1.56
N ALA A 157 1.79 -9.87 -0.99
CA ALA A 157 3.02 -10.01 -1.76
C ALA A 157 2.93 -11.20 -2.73
N TYR A 158 2.40 -12.34 -2.28
CA TYR A 158 2.20 -13.51 -3.12
C TYR A 158 1.18 -13.22 -4.24
N SER A 159 0.05 -12.61 -3.89
CA SER A 159 -1.03 -12.32 -4.83
C SER A 159 -0.62 -11.32 -5.91
N TRP A 160 0.21 -10.33 -5.57
CA TRP A 160 0.59 -9.26 -6.49
C TRP A 160 1.88 -9.61 -7.24
N TRP A 161 2.92 -10.07 -6.58
CA TRP A 161 4.22 -10.32 -7.21
C TRP A 161 4.44 -11.76 -7.68
N GLY A 162 3.55 -12.68 -7.29
CA GLY A 162 3.59 -14.08 -7.70
C GLY A 162 4.31 -14.99 -6.72
N ASN A 163 4.42 -16.26 -7.12
CA ASN A 163 4.68 -17.39 -6.22
C ASN A 163 6.05 -17.43 -5.53
N ASN A 164 6.99 -16.57 -5.91
CA ASN A 164 8.30 -16.49 -5.28
C ASN A 164 8.35 -15.45 -4.15
N TRP A 165 7.28 -14.67 -3.96
CA TRP A 165 7.24 -13.57 -3.02
C TRP A 165 6.20 -13.80 -1.94
N ARG A 166 6.53 -13.42 -0.73
CA ARG A 166 5.63 -13.48 0.43
C ARG A 166 5.90 -12.33 1.39
N THR A 167 4.94 -12.09 2.26
CA THR A 167 5.08 -11.23 3.43
C THR A 167 6.07 -11.89 4.40
N PRO A 168 7.05 -11.15 4.94
CA PRO A 168 8.04 -11.70 5.88
C PRO A 168 7.40 -12.19 7.17
N THR A 169 8.00 -13.19 7.79
CA THR A 169 7.64 -13.63 9.14
C THR A 169 8.18 -12.64 10.18
N VAL A 170 7.66 -12.71 11.41
CA VAL A 170 8.16 -11.89 12.52
C VAL A 170 9.62 -12.24 12.86
N ASP A 171 10.00 -13.52 12.69
CA ASP A 171 11.37 -13.97 12.92
C ASP A 171 12.34 -13.43 11.86
N GLU A 172 11.90 -13.27 10.61
CA GLU A 172 12.70 -12.63 9.56
C GLU A 172 12.93 -11.13 9.84
N PHE A 173 11.93 -10.41 10.37
CA PHE A 173 12.14 -9.04 10.85
C PHE A 173 13.12 -8.98 12.02
N ARG A 174 13.02 -9.90 12.99
CA ARG A 174 13.99 -10.01 14.09
C ARG A 174 15.40 -10.27 13.56
N GLU A 175 15.53 -11.16 12.57
CA GLU A 175 16.82 -11.44 11.93
C GLU A 175 17.39 -10.20 11.24
N LEU A 176 16.57 -9.48 10.46
CA LEU A 176 16.95 -8.24 9.78
C LEU A 176 17.42 -7.17 10.78
N TYR A 177 16.69 -6.99 11.88
CA TYR A 177 17.04 -6.06 12.94
C TYR A 177 18.37 -6.41 13.61
N ASN A 178 18.57 -7.68 13.97
CA ASN A 178 19.75 -8.12 14.73
C ASN A 178 21.04 -8.17 13.88
N ASN A 179 20.94 -8.40 12.57
CA ASN A 179 22.09 -8.66 11.70
C ASN A 179 22.41 -7.53 10.70
N CYS A 180 21.69 -6.41 10.76
CA CYS A 180 21.95 -5.25 9.91
C CYS A 180 22.20 -3.99 10.74
N ASP A 181 22.91 -3.04 10.14
CA ASP A 181 23.02 -1.67 10.63
C ASP A 181 21.91 -0.81 10.05
N TRP A 182 21.20 -0.11 10.92
CA TRP A 182 20.06 0.73 10.58
C TRP A 182 20.45 2.20 10.73
N VAL A 183 20.55 2.93 9.62
CA VAL A 183 20.87 4.36 9.61
C VAL A 183 19.67 5.16 9.10
N TRP A 184 19.09 5.99 9.96
CA TRP A 184 17.99 6.88 9.57
C TRP A 184 18.51 7.93 8.61
N THR A 185 17.84 8.10 7.47
CA THR A 185 18.25 9.01 6.40
C THR A 185 17.05 9.50 5.60
N THR A 186 17.30 10.40 4.66
CA THR A 186 16.33 10.88 3.67
C THR A 186 16.84 10.54 2.27
N GLN A 187 16.03 9.84 1.48
CA GLN A 187 16.30 9.56 0.06
C GLN A 187 15.12 10.06 -0.76
N ASP A 188 15.39 10.87 -1.79
CA ASP A 188 14.35 11.45 -2.67
C ASP A 188 13.19 12.15 -1.93
N GLY A 189 13.49 12.79 -0.79
CA GLY A 189 12.49 13.46 0.05
C GLY A 189 11.66 12.53 0.94
N MET A 190 11.91 11.22 0.90
CA MET A 190 11.34 10.22 1.80
C MET A 190 12.31 9.90 2.94
N ASN A 191 11.88 10.10 4.18
CA ASN A 191 12.61 9.62 5.35
C ASN A 191 12.46 8.11 5.50
N GLY A 192 13.45 7.47 6.11
CA GLY A 192 13.41 6.04 6.38
C GLY A 192 14.75 5.51 6.85
N TYR A 193 14.88 4.18 6.89
CA TYR A 193 16.13 3.53 7.25
C TYR A 193 16.85 2.98 6.01
N LEU A 194 18.12 3.33 5.87
CA LEU A 194 19.06 2.54 5.08
C LEU A 194 19.52 1.37 5.96
N VAL A 195 19.12 0.16 5.59
CA VAL A 195 19.41 -1.07 6.30
C VAL A 195 20.53 -1.79 5.56
N LYS A 196 21.73 -1.80 6.15
CA LYS A 196 22.94 -2.39 5.55
C LYS A 196 23.29 -3.69 6.26
N SER A 197 23.53 -4.76 5.50
CA SER A 197 23.94 -6.03 6.08
C SER A 197 25.29 -5.89 6.82
N ARG A 198 25.44 -6.63 7.93
CA ARG A 198 26.74 -6.84 8.59
C ARG A 198 27.50 -8.05 8.03
N VAL A 199 26.81 -8.90 7.25
CA VAL A 199 27.36 -10.14 6.67
C VAL A 199 27.95 -9.86 5.29
N ASN A 200 27.33 -8.96 4.52
CA ASN A 200 27.82 -8.51 3.22
C ASN A 200 27.62 -7.00 3.05
N GLU A 201 28.04 -6.42 1.92
CA GLU A 201 27.93 -4.98 1.70
C GLU A 201 26.58 -4.54 1.11
N ASN A 202 25.62 -5.47 0.94
CA ASN A 202 24.32 -5.16 0.36
C ASN A 202 23.44 -4.38 1.36
N SER A 203 22.50 -3.61 0.80
CA SER A 203 21.59 -2.79 1.59
C SER A 203 20.22 -2.65 0.92
N ILE A 204 19.21 -2.37 1.73
CA ILE A 204 17.87 -1.95 1.28
C ILE A 204 17.47 -0.63 1.95
N PHE A 205 16.57 0.13 1.33
CA PHE A 205 15.93 1.28 1.97
C PHE A 205 14.50 0.92 2.36
N LEU A 206 14.15 1.16 3.63
CA LEU A 206 12.80 1.01 4.17
C LEU A 206 12.22 2.40 4.42
N PRO A 207 11.28 2.88 3.58
CA PRO A 207 10.67 4.19 3.75
C PRO A 207 9.81 4.24 5.02
N ALA A 208 9.77 5.40 5.66
CA ALA A 208 8.82 5.77 6.70
C ALA A 208 7.46 6.09 6.04
N ALA A 209 6.84 5.05 5.47
CA ALA A 209 5.64 5.17 4.65
C ALA A 209 4.37 5.44 5.47
N GLY A 210 4.44 5.46 6.79
CA GLY A 210 3.26 5.58 7.65
C GLY A 210 2.31 4.40 7.48
N PHE A 211 1.04 4.63 7.79
CA PHE A 211 -0.02 3.66 7.53
C PHE A 211 -1.34 4.36 7.20
N TYR A 212 -2.24 3.63 6.55
CA TYR A 212 -3.58 4.12 6.25
C TYR A 212 -4.53 3.76 7.40
N GLY A 213 -4.90 4.77 8.18
CA GLY A 213 -5.88 4.66 9.26
C GLY A 213 -7.31 4.97 8.80
N ARG A 214 -8.24 5.16 9.73
CA ARG A 214 -9.66 5.41 9.39
C ARG A 214 -9.90 6.67 8.53
N ASN A 215 -9.06 7.69 8.68
CA ASN A 215 -9.27 9.02 8.12
C ASN A 215 -8.18 9.43 7.11
N GLY A 216 -7.45 8.47 6.55
CA GLY A 216 -6.34 8.74 5.63
C GLY A 216 -5.01 8.17 6.11
N ILE A 217 -3.99 8.42 5.30
CA ILE A 217 -2.61 8.07 5.63
C ILE A 217 -2.06 9.04 6.67
N ILE A 218 -1.44 8.49 7.72
CA ILE A 218 -0.79 9.26 8.78
C ILE A 218 0.66 8.80 8.98
N HIS A 219 1.49 9.66 9.58
CA HIS A 219 2.90 9.40 9.91
C HIS A 219 3.87 9.14 8.75
N ILE A 220 3.51 9.57 7.54
CA ILE A 220 4.48 9.62 6.43
C ILE A 220 5.68 10.47 6.84
N ASN A 221 6.89 10.02 6.51
CA ASN A 221 8.17 10.63 6.89
C ASN A 221 8.50 10.60 8.39
N GLU A 222 7.65 10.01 9.22
CA GLU A 222 7.84 9.92 10.68
C GLU A 222 8.07 8.48 11.13
N LEU A 223 7.21 7.56 10.67
CA LEU A 223 7.19 6.16 11.11
C LEU A 223 7.15 5.21 9.90
N GLY A 224 7.91 4.12 9.98
CA GLY A 224 7.75 2.97 9.09
C GLY A 224 6.94 1.89 9.79
N TYR A 225 5.96 1.33 9.07
CA TYR A 225 5.13 0.22 9.53
C TYR A 225 5.13 -0.87 8.46
N TYR A 226 5.32 -2.12 8.86
CA TYR A 226 5.37 -3.24 7.93
C TYR A 226 4.70 -4.47 8.52
N TRP A 227 3.79 -5.07 7.77
CA TRP A 227 3.17 -6.31 8.21
C TRP A 227 4.16 -7.47 8.25
N SER A 228 4.06 -8.27 9.31
CA SER A 228 4.49 -9.66 9.33
C SER A 228 3.33 -10.57 8.88
N SER A 229 3.67 -11.74 8.35
CA SER A 229 2.70 -12.81 8.03
C SER A 229 2.16 -13.52 9.28
N ASP A 230 2.72 -13.27 10.47
CA ASP A 230 2.33 -13.90 11.72
C ASP A 230 1.22 -13.13 12.45
N SER A 231 0.19 -13.87 12.88
CA SER A 231 -0.81 -13.37 13.80
C SER A 231 -0.24 -13.13 15.19
N TYR A 232 -0.79 -12.17 15.95
CA TYR A 232 -0.30 -11.91 17.30
C TYR A 232 -0.87 -12.90 18.31
N ASN A 233 0.02 -13.66 18.95
CA ASN A 233 -0.37 -14.79 19.80
C ASN A 233 -1.25 -14.40 21.00
N ASN A 234 -1.08 -13.19 21.56
CA ASN A 234 -1.81 -12.78 22.76
C ASN A 234 -3.17 -12.15 22.44
N ASN A 235 -3.36 -11.60 21.23
CA ASN A 235 -4.61 -10.98 20.81
C ASN A 235 -4.98 -11.38 19.37
N THR A 236 -6.02 -12.20 19.26
CA THR A 236 -6.54 -12.75 18.00
C THR A 236 -7.11 -11.70 17.03
N THR A 237 -7.29 -10.45 17.46
CA THR A 237 -7.70 -9.35 16.57
C THR A 237 -6.51 -8.54 16.03
N SER A 238 -5.29 -8.97 16.34
CA SER A 238 -4.03 -8.30 15.98
C SER A 238 -3.10 -9.23 15.21
N ALA A 239 -2.11 -8.63 14.54
CA ALA A 239 -1.00 -9.31 13.89
C ALA A 239 0.31 -8.60 14.21
N TYR A 240 1.44 -9.30 14.04
CA TYR A 240 2.75 -8.72 14.27
C TYR A 240 3.09 -7.72 13.16
N MET A 241 3.84 -6.68 13.52
CA MET A 241 4.39 -5.70 12.61
C MET A 241 5.81 -5.31 13.02
N CYS A 242 6.62 -4.92 12.06
CA CYS A 242 7.81 -4.14 12.32
C CYS A 242 7.43 -2.65 12.32
N VAL A 243 7.81 -1.92 13.38
CA VAL A 243 7.63 -0.47 13.47
C VAL A 243 8.95 0.22 13.79
N PHE A 244 9.19 1.37 13.17
CA PHE A 244 10.38 2.16 13.45
C PHE A 244 10.15 3.66 13.29
N TYR A 245 10.95 4.46 13.97
CA TYR A 245 11.15 5.90 13.75
C TYR A 245 12.62 6.23 13.99
N SER A 246 13.02 7.49 13.80
CA SER A 246 14.44 7.91 13.81
C SER A 246 15.29 7.48 15.01
N MET A 247 14.69 7.13 16.15
CA MET A 247 15.41 6.73 17.37
C MET A 247 15.34 5.25 17.69
N THR A 248 14.44 4.48 17.08
CA THR A 248 14.24 3.06 17.45
C THR A 248 13.60 2.25 16.32
N CYS A 249 13.86 0.95 16.35
CA CYS A 249 13.17 -0.07 15.56
C CYS A 249 12.71 -1.18 16.50
N VAL A 250 11.44 -1.59 16.35
CA VAL A 250 10.83 -2.69 17.08
C VAL A 250 10.35 -3.70 16.04
N PRO A 251 11.07 -4.84 15.86
CA PRO A 251 10.80 -5.78 14.76
C PRO A 251 9.53 -6.61 14.96
N ASP A 252 8.98 -6.64 16.17
CA ASP A 252 7.91 -7.54 16.59
C ASP A 252 6.84 -6.89 17.48
N ASP A 253 6.51 -5.63 17.17
CA ASP A 253 5.33 -4.98 17.75
C ASP A 253 4.04 -5.57 17.13
N TYR A 254 2.88 -5.10 17.54
CA TYR A 254 1.60 -5.58 17.01
C TYR A 254 0.61 -4.44 16.82
N THR A 255 -0.30 -4.63 15.88
CA THR A 255 -1.44 -3.73 15.73
C THR A 255 -2.68 -4.49 15.26
N SER A 256 -3.82 -3.80 15.29
CA SER A 256 -5.09 -4.39 14.86
C SER A 256 -5.03 -4.77 13.38
N ARG A 257 -5.56 -5.95 13.04
CA ARG A 257 -5.54 -6.49 11.67
C ARG A 257 -6.22 -5.61 10.62
N ILE A 258 -7.07 -4.67 11.06
CA ILE A 258 -7.77 -3.71 10.19
C ILE A 258 -6.95 -2.46 9.85
N GLN A 259 -5.78 -2.26 10.45
CA GLN A 259 -4.89 -1.20 10.01
C GLN A 259 -4.33 -1.55 8.64
N CYS A 260 -4.23 -0.58 7.75
CA CYS A 260 -3.70 -0.84 6.41
C CYS A 260 -2.23 -0.42 6.38
N LEU A 261 -1.33 -1.40 6.39
CA LEU A 261 0.13 -1.19 6.43
C LEU A 261 0.77 -1.59 5.10
N PRO A 262 1.94 -1.01 4.76
CA PRO A 262 2.80 -1.52 3.70
C PRO A 262 3.28 -2.95 3.94
N VAL A 263 3.64 -3.62 2.85
CA VAL A 263 4.33 -4.93 2.85
C VAL A 263 5.67 -4.76 2.14
N ARG A 264 6.76 -5.20 2.80
CA ARG A 264 8.09 -5.34 2.22
C ARG A 264 8.36 -6.81 1.93
N PRO A 265 8.19 -7.29 0.68
CA PRO A 265 8.25 -8.72 0.38
C PRO A 265 9.61 -9.35 0.64
N VAL A 266 9.60 -10.65 0.86
CA VAL A 266 10.78 -11.51 0.87
C VAL A 266 10.59 -12.68 -0.09
N SER A 267 11.69 -13.25 -0.56
CA SER A 267 11.72 -14.49 -1.34
C SER A 267 12.71 -15.47 -0.73
N ASP A 268 12.44 -16.75 -0.89
CA ASP A 268 13.38 -17.80 -0.52
C ASP A 268 14.63 -17.76 -1.45
N LYS A 269 15.68 -18.48 -1.05
CA LYS A 269 16.99 -18.45 -1.74
C LYS A 269 17.04 -19.28 -3.01
#